data_AF-A0A955IVT2-F1
#
_entry.id   AF-A0A955IVT2-F1
#
_cell.length_a   1.000
_cell.length_b   1.000
_cell.length_c   1.000
_cell.angle_alpha   90.00
_cell.angle_beta   90.00
_cell.angle_gamma   90.00
#
_symmetry.space_group_name_H-M   'P 1'
#
loop_
_entity.id
_entity.type
_entity.pdbx_description
1 polymer ?
#
loop_
_entity_poly.entity_id
_entity_poly.type
_entity_poly.pdbx_seq_one_letter_code
_entity_poly.pdbx_strand_id
1 'polypeptide(L)' 'MDLHDDTIYTESKAKFTCPSCGDVSQDDVIFLCNRCERSELIYKDGLYICPACLKPGENFECMKCGSKDVVMEEKR' A
#
# COMPACT_ATOMS: atom_id res chain seq x y z
N MET A 1 -24.57 22.85 15.49
CA MET A 1 -23.67 22.07 16.36
C MET A 1 -24.38 20.74 16.45
N ASP A 2 -23.91 19.67 15.80
CA ASP A 2 -22.59 19.10 16.00
C ASP A 2 -22.22 18.09 14.90
N LEU A 3 -20.91 18.05 14.62
CA LEU A 3 -20.12 16.93 14.07
C LEU A 3 -20.40 16.52 12.62
N HIS A 4 -19.92 17.34 11.67
CA HIS A 4 -19.33 16.75 10.47
C HIS A 4 -18.06 16.01 10.92
N ASP A 5 -18.13 14.69 10.84
CA ASP A 5 -17.02 13.77 11.03
C ASP A 5 -15.99 14.03 9.93
N ASP A 6 -15.12 15.02 10.12
CA ASP A 6 -13.89 15.22 9.36
C ASP A 6 -12.88 14.13 9.75
N THR A 7 -13.26 12.86 9.64
CA THR A 7 -12.27 11.84 9.35
C THR A 7 -11.83 12.10 7.92
N ILE A 8 -10.76 12.89 7.81
CA ILE A 8 -9.91 12.91 6.61
C ILE A 8 -9.32 11.49 6.51
N TYR A 9 -10.13 10.53 6.08
CA TYR A 9 -9.64 9.37 5.37
C TYR A 9 -8.97 10.00 4.16
N THR A 10 -7.64 10.13 4.22
CA THR A 10 -6.86 10.24 3.00
C THR A 10 -7.23 9.00 2.20
N GLU A 11 -8.23 9.13 1.32
CA GLU A 11 -8.69 8.06 0.46
C GLU A 11 -7.46 7.58 -0.28
N SER A 12 -6.92 6.43 0.13
CA SER A 12 -5.77 5.86 -0.51
C SER A 12 -6.16 5.66 -1.97
N LYS A 13 -5.52 6.40 -2.87
CA LYS A 13 -5.65 6.21 -4.32
C LYS A 13 -5.07 4.87 -4.77
N ALA A 14 -4.68 4.02 -3.83
CA ALA A 14 -4.16 2.68 -4.04
C ALA A 14 -5.22 1.64 -3.67
N LYS A 15 -5.36 0.62 -4.51
CA LYS A 15 -6.05 -0.63 -4.18
C LYS A 15 -5.01 -1.72 -4.04
N PHE A 16 -5.09 -2.52 -2.98
CA PHE A 16 -4.23 -3.68 -2.77
C PHE A 16 -5.02 -4.97 -2.93
N THR A 17 -4.51 -5.88 -3.75
CA THR A 17 -5.16 -7.16 -4.03
C THR A 17 -4.19 -8.30 -3.74
N CYS A 18 -4.57 -9.18 -2.83
CA CYS A 18 -3.88 -10.43 -2.52
C CYS A 18 -4.53 -11.58 -3.31
N PRO A 19 -3.77 -12.45 -3.99
CA PRO A 19 -4.34 -13.56 -4.75
C PRO A 19 -5.06 -14.59 -3.86
N SER A 20 -4.73 -14.66 -2.57
CA SER A 20 -5.36 -15.59 -1.63
C SER A 20 -6.52 -14.97 -0.83
N CYS A 21 -6.45 -13.69 -0.52
CA CYS A 21 -7.45 -13.01 0.33
C CYS A 21 -8.40 -12.09 -0.44
N GLY A 22 -8.12 -11.81 -1.72
CA GLY A 22 -8.81 -10.78 -2.49
C GLY A 22 -8.36 -9.38 -2.09
N ASP A 23 -9.30 -8.44 -2.07
CA ASP A 23 -9.05 -7.05 -1.73
C ASP A 23 -8.62 -6.91 -0.26
N VAL A 24 -7.50 -6.24 -0.01
CA VAL A 24 -6.94 -6.02 1.33
C VAL A 24 -6.72 -4.54 1.62
N SER A 25 -6.78 -4.15 2.90
CA SER A 25 -6.51 -2.77 3.32
C SER A 25 -5.02 -2.45 3.15
N GLN A 26 -4.70 -1.16 3.02
CA GLN A 26 -3.33 -0.67 3.13
C GLN A 26 -2.69 -1.04 4.47
N ASP A 27 -3.46 -1.08 5.56
CA ASP A 27 -2.97 -1.49 6.89
C ASP A 27 -2.67 -2.98 6.99
N ASP A 28 -3.22 -3.78 6.07
CA ASP A 28 -3.03 -5.23 6.01
C ASP A 28 -1.87 -5.62 5.07
N VAL A 29 -1.07 -4.66 4.62
CA VAL A 29 0.06 -4.91 3.71
C VAL A 29 1.36 -4.30 4.23
N ILE A 30 2.46 -5.03 4.05
CA ILE A 30 3.82 -4.59 4.37
C ILE A 30 4.62 -4.52 3.08
N PHE A 31 5.25 -3.39 2.82
CA PHE A 31 6.22 -3.28 1.74
C PHE A 31 7.53 -4.00 2.10
N LEU A 32 7.95 -4.92 1.25
CA LEU A 32 9.14 -5.75 1.40
C LEU A 32 10.20 -5.42 0.34
N CYS A 33 10.88 -4.29 0.47
CA CYS A 33 12.08 -4.10 -0.33
C CYS A 33 13.31 -4.59 0.43
N ASN A 34 14.03 -5.55 -0.17
CA ASN A 34 15.32 -6.02 0.34
C ASN A 34 16.49 -5.08 -0.03
N ARG A 35 16.21 -3.95 -0.68
CA ARG A 35 17.20 -2.98 -1.16
C ARG A 35 17.04 -1.57 -0.59
N CYS A 36 15.80 -1.14 -0.36
CA CYS A 36 15.47 0.13 0.27
C CYS A 36 15.18 -0.15 1.76
N GLU A 37 15.78 0.60 2.67
CA GLU A 37 15.25 0.62 4.04
C GLU A 37 13.84 1.23 4.02
N ARG A 38 12.97 0.84 4.97
CA ARG A 38 11.59 1.34 5.03
C ARG A 38 11.51 2.86 5.20
N SER A 39 12.56 3.47 5.75
CA SER A 39 12.81 4.91 5.90
C SER A 39 13.07 5.63 4.58
N GLU A 40 13.43 4.92 3.51
CA GLU A 40 13.78 5.48 2.19
C GLU A 40 12.61 5.43 1.20
N LEU A 41 11.46 4.89 1.62
CA LEU A 41 10.26 4.84 0.79
C LEU A 41 9.65 6.23 0.68
N ILE A 42 9.37 6.63 -0.54
CA ILE A 42 8.71 7.91 -0.83
C ILE A 42 7.21 7.63 -0.89
N TYR A 43 6.45 8.24 0.02
CA TYR A 43 4.99 8.27 -0.09
C TYR A 43 4.59 9.42 -1.02
N LYS A 44 4.03 9.08 -2.18
CA LYS A 44 3.60 10.06 -3.17
C LYS A 44 2.25 9.63 -3.75
N ASP A 45 1.31 10.57 -3.78
CA ASP A 45 -0.02 10.37 -4.38
C ASP A 45 -0.80 9.16 -3.82
N GLY A 46 -0.56 8.77 -2.56
CA GLY A 46 -1.23 7.63 -1.94
C GLY A 46 -0.45 6.30 -2.03
N LEU A 47 0.74 6.31 -2.65
CA LEU A 47 1.51 5.11 -2.99
C LEU A 47 2.89 5.15 -2.35
N TYR A 48 3.39 3.98 -1.93
CA TYR A 48 4.78 3.82 -1.52
C TYR A 48 5.65 3.48 -2.73
N ILE A 49 6.66 4.31 -2.96
CA ILE A 49 7.62 4.16 -4.06
C ILE A 49 8.99 3.89 -3.44
N CYS A 50 9.61 2.75 -3.76
CA CYS A 50 11.03 2.54 -3.49
C CYS A 50 11.85 3.15 -4.64
N PRO A 51 12.66 4.19 -4.38
CA PRO A 51 13.43 4.87 -5.41
C PRO A 51 14.47 3.96 -6.08
N ALA A 52 14.92 2.89 -5.42
CA ALA A 52 15.86 1.94 -5.98
C ALA A 52 15.21 0.88 -6.89
N CYS A 53 13.93 0.55 -6.67
CA CYS A 53 13.21 -0.44 -7.48
C CYS A 53 12.57 0.18 -8.72
N LEU A 54 12.34 1.51 -8.73
CA LEU A 54 11.83 2.33 -9.84
C LEU A 54 10.47 1.87 -10.44
N LYS A 55 9.91 0.75 -9.97
CA LYS A 55 8.58 0.26 -10.31
C LYS A 55 7.64 0.49 -9.12
N PRO A 56 6.59 1.30 -9.28
CA PRO A 56 5.51 1.39 -8.31
C PRO A 56 4.85 0.02 -8.16
N GLY A 57 4.54 -0.39 -6.94
CA GLY A 57 3.54 -1.44 -6.72
C GLY A 57 4.03 -2.89 -6.61
N GLU A 58 5.32 -3.16 -6.77
CA GLU A 58 5.89 -4.51 -6.57
C GLU A 58 6.50 -4.64 -5.18
N ASN A 59 6.47 -5.85 -4.60
CA ASN A 59 7.00 -6.23 -3.28
C ASN A 59 6.12 -5.87 -2.07
N PHE A 60 4.86 -6.33 -2.05
CA PHE A 60 4.00 -6.23 -0.87
C PHE A 60 3.70 -7.62 -0.30
N GLU A 61 3.79 -7.75 1.02
CA GLU A 61 3.33 -8.92 1.77
C GLU A 61 1.97 -8.65 2.41
N CYS A 62 1.02 -9.55 2.18
CA CYS A 62 -0.27 -9.57 2.85
C CYS A 62 -0.07 -10.03 4.31
N MET A 63 -0.38 -9.19 5.28
CA MET A 63 -0.27 -9.52 6.70
C MET A 63 -1.28 -10.59 7.16
N LYS A 64 -2.33 -10.86 6.38
CA LYS A 64 -3.35 -11.88 6.71
C LYS A 64 -2.90 -13.30 6.39
N CYS A 65 -2.13 -13.49 5.32
CA CYS A 65 -1.75 -14.83 4.84
C CYS A 65 -0.25 -15.00 4.52
N GLY A 66 0.55 -13.93 4.62
CA GLY A 66 1.99 -13.94 4.31
C GLY A 66 2.32 -13.98 2.81
N SER A 67 1.33 -13.87 1.92
CA SER A 67 1.56 -13.86 0.48
C SER A 67 2.35 -12.63 0.05
N LYS A 68 3.41 -12.81 -0.74
CA LYS A 68 4.28 -11.72 -1.26
C LYS A 68 3.90 -11.22 -2.66
N ASP A 69 2.89 -11.86 -3.24
CA ASP A 69 2.37 -11.53 -4.57
C ASP A 69 1.20 -10.54 -4.49
N VAL A 70 1.20 -9.64 -3.51
CA VAL A 70 0.18 -8.59 -3.43
C VAL A 70 0.45 -7.54 -4.51
N VAL A 71 -0.59 -7.23 -5.27
CA VAL A 71 -0.55 -6.23 -6.34
C VAL A 71 -1.16 -4.93 -5.84
N MET A 72 -0.48 -3.82 -6.09
CA MET A 72 -1.01 -2.47 -5.87
C MET A 72 -1.44 -1.86 -7.21
N GLU A 73 -2.65 -1.34 -7.25
CA GLU A 73 -3.22 -0.65 -8.42
C GLU A 73 -3.61 0.79 -8.05
N GLU A 74 -3.34 1.74 -8.95
CA GLU A 74 -3.89 3.09 -8.80
C GLU A 74 -5.38 3.10 -9.12
N LYS A 75 -6.19 3.65 -8.22
CA LYS A 75 -7.58 4.04 -8.49
C LYS A 75 -7.53 5.28 -9.39
N ARG A 76 -7.78 5.07 -10.69
CA ARG A 76 -7.98 6.14 -11.68
C ARG A 76 -9.29 6.88 -11.47
#